data_AF-A0A6P7GWG8-F1
#
_entry.id   AF-A0A6P7GWG8-F1
#
_cell.length_a   1.000
_cell.length_b   1.000
_cell.length_c   1.000
_cell.angle_alpha   90.00
_cell.angle_beta   90.00
_cell.angle_gamma   90.00
#
_symmetry.space_group_name_H-M   'P 1'
#
loop_
_entity.id
_entity.type
_entity.pdbx_description
1 polymer ?
#
loop_
_entity_poly.entity_id
_entity_poly.type
_entity_poly.pdbx_seq_one_letter_code
_entity_poly.pdbx_strand_id
1 'polypeptide(L)'
;MPYRFTKSRNDLVKIQLEDLKKETASNIPLTDAERKEIVKAMGFKQGHWYKCPNGHPYCIADCGGAMVTSVCNECQAPIGGTSHRLLSTNQVATEMDGARYGAWSEQANMNNYNFDFD
;
A
#
# COMPACT_ATOMS: atom_id res chain seq x y z
N MET A 1 -9.11 -22.37 -33.16
CA MET A 1 -7.70 -22.44 -32.71
C MET A 1 -7.65 -23.11 -31.34
N PRO A 2 -6.93 -24.21 -31.13
CA PRO A 2 -6.89 -24.82 -29.80
C PRO A 2 -5.50 -24.74 -29.18
N TYR A 3 -5.42 -24.12 -28.01
CA TYR A 3 -4.24 -24.20 -27.16
C TYR A 3 -4.16 -25.62 -26.59
N ARG A 4 -3.46 -26.52 -27.30
CA ARG A 4 -3.43 -27.96 -26.98
C ARG A 4 -2.46 -28.29 -25.84
N PHE A 5 -2.99 -28.66 -24.69
CA PHE A 5 -2.20 -29.04 -23.52
C PHE A 5 -1.25 -30.21 -23.80
N THR A 6 0.02 -30.04 -23.46
CA THR A 6 1.02 -31.13 -23.43
C THR A 6 1.85 -31.00 -22.16
N LYS A 7 2.28 -32.15 -21.61
CA LYS A 7 2.99 -32.20 -20.33
C LYS A 7 4.26 -31.34 -20.35
N SER A 8 5.08 -31.51 -21.40
CA SER A 8 6.29 -30.72 -21.63
C SER A 8 6.03 -29.21 -21.69
N ARG A 9 4.90 -28.77 -22.26
CA ARG A 9 4.61 -27.33 -22.34
C ARG A 9 4.12 -26.74 -21.03
N ASN A 10 3.40 -27.51 -20.22
CA ASN A 10 3.04 -27.08 -18.87
C ASN A 10 4.27 -27.04 -17.96
N ASP A 11 5.17 -28.02 -18.10
CA ASP A 11 6.42 -28.05 -17.35
C ASP A 11 7.30 -26.83 -17.69
N LEU A 12 7.33 -26.40 -18.96
CA LEU A 12 8.00 -25.14 -19.38
C LEU A 12 7.35 -23.88 -18.79
N VAL A 13 6.03 -23.79 -18.79
CA VAL A 13 5.31 -22.64 -18.20
C VAL A 13 5.57 -22.54 -16.70
N LYS A 14 5.67 -23.68 -15.99
CA LYS A 14 5.98 -23.70 -14.55
C LYS A 14 7.41 -23.26 -14.25
N ILE A 15 8.37 -23.66 -15.06
CA ILE A 15 9.77 -23.22 -14.90
C ILE A 15 9.86 -21.71 -15.13
N GLN A 16 9.22 -21.20 -16.19
CA GLN A 16 9.17 -19.76 -16.48
C GLN A 16 8.51 -18.96 -15.36
N LEU A 17 7.45 -19.49 -14.74
CA LEU A 17 6.80 -18.88 -13.58
C LEU A 17 7.70 -18.86 -12.34
N GLU A 18 8.47 -19.93 -12.10
CA GLU A 18 9.40 -20.00 -10.96
C GLU A 18 10.62 -19.09 -11.14
N ASP A 19 11.10 -18.88 -12.37
CA ASP A 19 12.15 -17.90 -12.66
C ASP A 19 11.62 -16.47 -12.53
N LEU A 20 10.41 -16.21 -13.05
CA LEU A 20 9.70 -14.93 -12.85
C LEU A 20 9.55 -14.61 -11.36
N LYS A 21 9.18 -15.60 -10.53
CA LYS A 21 9.02 -15.40 -9.09
C LYS A 21 10.34 -15.14 -8.36
N LYS A 22 11.44 -15.77 -8.79
CA LYS A 22 12.76 -15.60 -8.19
C LYS A 22 13.37 -14.25 -8.55
N GLU A 23 13.09 -13.73 -9.73
CA GLU A 23 13.42 -12.34 -10.06
C GLU A 23 12.53 -11.35 -9.28
N THR A 24 11.27 -11.68 -8.98
CA THR A 24 10.34 -10.79 -8.27
C THR A 24 10.32 -10.93 -6.74
N ALA A 25 11.44 -11.31 -6.09
CA ALA A 25 11.55 -11.55 -4.65
C ALA A 25 10.62 -10.65 -3.80
N SER A 26 9.52 -11.22 -3.27
CA SER A 26 8.39 -10.55 -2.59
C SER A 26 7.98 -9.19 -3.15
N ASN A 27 7.08 -9.20 -4.13
CA ASN A 27 6.07 -8.18 -4.40
C ASN A 27 5.28 -8.69 -5.60
N ILE A 28 4.03 -9.13 -5.44
CA ILE A 28 3.14 -9.15 -6.61
C ILE A 28 3.01 -7.67 -6.99
N PRO A 29 3.53 -7.20 -8.14
CA PRO A 29 3.33 -5.83 -8.54
C PRO A 29 1.83 -5.69 -8.79
N LEU A 30 1.14 -5.12 -7.80
CA LEU A 30 -0.26 -4.75 -7.91
C LEU A 30 -0.39 -3.95 -9.19
N THR A 31 -1.12 -4.47 -10.18
CA THR A 31 -1.32 -3.72 -11.42
C THR A 31 -2.06 -2.42 -11.06
N ASP A 32 -1.90 -1.38 -11.88
CA ASP A 32 -2.58 -0.10 -11.64
C ASP A 32 -4.11 -0.28 -11.57
N ALA A 33 -4.65 -1.24 -12.32
CA ALA A 33 -6.06 -1.62 -12.28
C ALA A 33 -6.45 -2.26 -10.94
N GLU A 34 -5.74 -3.31 -10.49
CA GLU A 34 -6.00 -3.97 -9.20
C GLU A 34 -5.89 -2.99 -8.04
N ARG A 35 -4.89 -2.12 -8.07
CA ARG A 35 -4.70 -1.09 -7.05
C ARG A 35 -5.89 -0.15 -6.95
N LYS A 36 -6.36 0.35 -8.10
CA LYS A 36 -7.55 1.21 -8.16
C LYS A 36 -8.80 0.48 -7.68
N GLU A 37 -8.95 -0.81 -8.02
CA GLU A 37 -10.07 -1.63 -7.53
C GLU A 37 -10.02 -1.82 -6.02
N ILE A 38 -8.85 -2.10 -5.44
CA ILE A 38 -8.66 -2.23 -3.99
C ILE A 38 -8.98 -0.91 -3.29
N VAL A 39 -8.42 0.21 -3.75
CA VAL A 39 -8.68 1.53 -3.16
C VAL A 39 -10.16 1.88 -3.25
N LYS A 40 -10.80 1.60 -4.39
CA LYS A 40 -12.23 1.82 -4.60
C LYS A 40 -13.08 0.94 -3.68
N ALA A 41 -12.70 -0.33 -3.50
CA ALA A 41 -13.43 -1.27 -2.65
C ALA A 41 -13.32 -0.91 -1.16
N MET A 42 -12.15 -0.44 -0.72
CA MET A 42 -11.95 0.02 0.66
C MET A 42 -12.68 1.34 0.96
N GLY A 43 -12.86 2.19 -0.05
CA GLY A 43 -13.74 3.37 0.02
C GLY A 43 -13.24 4.51 0.92
N PHE A 44 -11.97 4.48 1.33
CA PHE A 44 -11.37 5.56 2.11
C PHE A 44 -11.00 6.77 1.25
N LYS A 45 -10.89 7.93 1.90
CA LYS A 45 -10.29 9.13 1.27
C LYS A 45 -8.78 8.93 1.11
N GLN A 46 -8.15 9.83 0.35
CA GLN A 46 -6.69 9.87 0.26
C GLN A 46 -6.05 10.10 1.64
N GLY A 47 -4.92 9.44 1.88
CA GLY A 47 -4.11 9.60 3.09
C GLY A 47 -4.29 8.49 4.12
N HIS A 48 -5.03 7.42 3.78
CA HIS A 48 -5.25 6.26 4.66
C HIS A 48 -4.26 5.12 4.42
N TRP A 49 -3.48 5.18 3.34
CA TRP A 49 -2.52 4.13 2.96
C TRP A 49 -1.10 4.50 3.38
N TYR A 50 -0.42 3.53 4.00
CA TYR A 50 0.92 3.63 4.56
C TYR A 50 1.75 2.42 4.16
N LYS A 51 3.06 2.50 4.38
CA LYS A 51 3.98 1.38 4.18
C LYS A 51 4.95 1.24 5.34
N CYS A 52 5.30 -0.01 5.61
CA CYS A 52 6.29 -0.34 6.63
C CYS A 52 7.71 0.06 6.16
N PRO A 53 8.75 -0.06 7.00
CA PRO A 53 10.12 0.31 6.63
C PRO A 53 10.66 -0.49 5.42
N ASN A 54 10.09 -1.67 5.17
CA ASN A 54 10.45 -2.55 4.05
C ASN A 54 9.55 -2.37 2.82
N GLY A 55 8.60 -1.42 2.84
CA GLY A 55 7.77 -1.08 1.69
C GLY A 55 6.42 -1.78 1.58
N HIS A 56 6.08 -2.69 2.50
CA HIS A 56 4.79 -3.40 2.46
C HIS A 56 3.61 -2.46 2.78
N PRO A 57 2.60 -2.34 1.90
CA PRO A 57 1.48 -1.44 2.10
C PRO A 57 0.51 -1.97 3.16
N TYR A 58 -0.01 -1.06 3.97
CA TYR A 58 -1.11 -1.29 4.91
C TYR A 58 -2.00 -0.06 4.96
N CYS A 59 -3.23 -0.22 5.44
CA CYS A 59 -4.15 0.91 5.61
C CYS A 59 -4.49 1.13 7.08
N ILE A 60 -4.76 2.38 7.43
CA ILE A 60 -5.36 2.78 8.70
C ILE A 60 -6.77 3.24 8.34
N ALA A 61 -7.78 2.51 8.82
CA ALA A 61 -9.18 2.72 8.47
C ALA A 61 -9.75 4.00 9.13
N ASP A 62 -10.63 3.86 10.12
CA ASP A 62 -11.27 4.91 10.93
C ASP A 62 -10.98 6.37 10.54
N CYS A 63 -10.20 7.11 11.33
CA CYS A 63 -9.84 8.50 11.05
C CYS A 63 -8.62 8.64 10.11
N GLY A 64 -8.05 7.54 9.64
CA GLY A 64 -6.83 7.49 8.83
C GLY A 64 -5.52 7.82 9.57
N GLY A 65 -5.59 8.32 10.81
CA GLY A 65 -4.40 8.67 11.60
C GLY A 65 -3.92 7.54 12.50
N ALA A 66 -2.60 7.43 12.67
CA ALA A 66 -1.98 6.36 13.46
C ALA A 66 -2.23 6.50 14.97
N MET A 67 -3.12 5.67 15.52
CA MET A 67 -3.47 5.65 16.94
C MET A 67 -3.00 4.40 17.68
N VAL A 68 -2.67 3.34 16.95
CA VAL A 68 -2.24 2.05 17.47
C VAL A 68 -0.99 1.60 16.72
N THR A 69 -0.06 0.97 17.44
CA THR A 69 1.09 0.28 16.86
C THR A 69 0.78 -1.21 16.68
N SER A 70 1.32 -1.79 15.62
CA SER A 70 1.20 -3.23 15.33
C SER A 70 2.46 -3.71 14.60
N VAL A 71 2.40 -4.90 14.02
CA VAL A 71 3.48 -5.48 13.22
C VAL A 71 3.02 -5.72 11.79
N CYS A 72 3.92 -5.51 10.83
CA CYS A 72 3.69 -5.81 9.43
C CYS A 72 3.43 -7.32 9.26
N ASN A 73 2.35 -7.68 8.57
CA ASN A 73 1.98 -9.06 8.29
C ASN A 73 3.01 -9.82 7.44
N GLU A 74 3.83 -9.12 6.65
CA GLU A 74 4.84 -9.72 5.78
C GLU A 74 6.22 -9.81 6.45
N CYS A 75 6.75 -8.70 6.97
CA CYS A 75 8.12 -8.65 7.50
C CYS A 75 8.24 -8.46 9.01
N GLN A 76 7.12 -8.39 9.74
CA GLN A 76 7.09 -8.20 11.20
C GLN A 76 7.71 -6.89 11.71
N ALA A 77 8.10 -5.98 10.81
CA ALA A 77 8.56 -4.64 11.20
C ALA A 77 7.42 -3.85 11.87
N PRO A 78 7.72 -2.96 12.82
CA PRO A 78 6.70 -2.18 13.53
C PRO A 78 5.97 -1.22 12.58
N ILE A 79 4.64 -1.24 12.62
CA ILE A 79 3.74 -0.39 11.81
C ILE A 79 2.80 0.44 12.70
N GLY A 80 2.15 1.44 12.11
CA GLY A 80 1.22 2.32 12.80
C GLY A 80 1.92 3.46 13.55
N GLY A 81 1.45 3.76 14.76
CA GLY A 81 1.88 4.92 15.54
C GLY A 81 0.90 5.27 16.66
N THR A 82 1.04 6.45 17.26
CA THR A 82 0.19 6.90 18.38
C THR A 82 -0.15 8.39 18.25
N SER A 83 -1.28 8.82 18.80
CA SER A 83 -1.70 10.23 18.79
C SER A 83 -1.75 10.85 17.38
N HIS A 84 -2.26 10.08 16.41
CA HIS A 84 -2.26 10.37 14.98
C HIS A 84 -0.87 10.57 14.36
N ARG A 85 0.21 10.30 15.10
CA ARG A 85 1.59 10.40 14.64
C ARG A 85 2.07 9.01 14.23
N LEU A 86 2.32 8.87 12.94
CA LEU A 86 2.95 7.69 12.37
C LEU A 86 4.36 7.48 12.96
N LEU A 87 4.77 6.23 13.18
CA LEU A 87 6.16 5.94 13.51
C LEU A 87 7.08 6.48 12.42
N SER A 88 8.22 7.04 12.82
CA SER A 88 9.20 7.69 11.91
C SER A 88 9.77 6.75 10.84
N THR A 89 9.71 5.44 11.08
CA THR A 89 10.20 4.41 10.16
C THR A 89 9.17 4.03 9.10
N ASN A 90 7.90 4.42 9.28
CA ASN A 90 6.83 4.18 8.32
C ASN A 90 6.65 5.40 7.42
N GLN A 91 6.04 5.19 6.26
CA GLN A 91 5.82 6.25 5.28
C GLN A 91 4.40 6.18 4.72
N VAL A 92 3.94 7.27 4.10
CA VAL A 92 2.69 7.26 3.32
C VAL A 92 2.92 6.40 2.07
N ALA A 93 1.97 5.53 1.73
CA ALA A 93 2.00 4.73 0.51
C ALA A 93 1.29 5.48 -0.61
N THR A 94 1.90 6.57 -1.08
CA THR A 94 1.40 7.42 -2.16
C THR A 94 1.06 6.63 -3.42
N GLU A 95 1.77 5.53 -3.66
CA GLU A 95 1.49 4.60 -4.73
C GLU A 95 0.05 4.07 -4.71
N MET A 96 -0.59 3.88 -3.56
CA MET A 96 -1.93 3.31 -3.46
C MET A 96 -3.00 4.30 -3.94
N ASP A 97 -3.07 5.47 -3.31
CA ASP A 97 -4.19 6.42 -3.45
C ASP A 97 -3.79 7.80 -3.99
N GLY A 98 -2.50 8.04 -4.23
CA GLY A 98 -1.96 9.33 -4.69
C GLY A 98 -1.75 10.36 -3.56
N ALA A 99 -1.91 9.98 -2.30
CA ALA A 99 -1.76 10.91 -1.18
C ALA A 99 -0.30 11.30 -0.96
N ARG A 100 -0.03 12.61 -0.88
CA ARG A 100 1.31 13.13 -0.52
C ARG A 100 1.56 13.11 0.99
N TYR A 101 0.49 13.13 1.77
CA TYR A 101 0.52 13.18 3.22
C TYR A 101 -0.57 12.28 3.79
N GLY A 102 -0.39 11.83 5.04
CA GLY A 102 -1.42 11.07 5.74
C GLY A 102 -2.64 11.93 6.05
N ALA A 103 -3.77 11.27 6.31
CA ALA A 103 -5.05 11.91 6.64
C ALA A 103 -4.93 12.90 7.81
N TRP A 104 -4.03 12.62 8.75
CA TRP A 104 -3.63 13.51 9.83
C TRP A 104 -2.20 14.02 9.62
N SER A 105 -2.08 15.10 8.86
CA SER A 105 -0.83 15.84 8.70
C SER A 105 -1.11 17.34 8.80
N GLU A 106 -0.11 18.12 9.19
CA GLU A 106 -0.22 19.59 9.19
C GLU A 106 -0.60 20.12 7.81
N GLN A 107 -0.09 19.47 6.75
CA GLN A 107 -0.39 19.79 5.36
C GLN A 107 -1.83 19.42 4.95
N ALA A 108 -2.37 18.30 5.44
CA ALA A 108 -3.77 17.95 5.25
C ALA A 108 -4.71 18.88 6.03
N ASN A 109 -4.25 19.39 7.17
CA ASN A 109 -4.97 20.34 8.01
C ASN A 109 -4.83 21.80 7.54
N MET A 110 -4.10 22.10 6.45
CA MET A 110 -4.01 23.47 5.93
C MET A 110 -5.36 24.04 5.47
N ASN A 111 -6.33 23.18 5.13
CA ASN A 111 -7.70 23.62 4.85
C ASN A 111 -8.44 24.18 6.08
N ASN A 112 -7.93 23.98 7.30
CA ASN A 112 -8.47 24.60 8.52
C ASN A 112 -7.83 25.97 8.82
N TYR A 113 -6.75 26.34 8.14
CA TYR A 113 -6.15 27.66 8.28
C TYR A 113 -6.81 28.59 7.26
N ASN A 114 -7.96 29.15 7.64
CA ASN A 114 -8.54 30.27 6.92
C ASN A 114 -7.65 31.49 7.18
N PHE A 115 -6.71 31.77 6.27
CA PHE A 115 -6.02 33.05 6.26
C PHE A 115 -6.98 34.09 5.70
N ASP A 116 -7.92 34.54 6.54
CA ASP A 116 -8.66 35.77 6.30
C ASP A 116 -7.64 36.92 6.31
N PHE A 117 -7.18 37.31 5.13
CA PHE A 117 -6.47 38.56 4.95
C PHE A 117 -7.54 39.66 4.83
N ASP A 118 -7.80 40.35 5.94
CA ASP A 118 -8.50 41.65 5.94
C ASP A 118 -7.69 42.73 5.19
#